data_AF-A0A0D2GMR1-F1
#
_entry.id   AF-A0A0D2GMR1-F1
#
_cell.length_a   1.000
_cell.length_b   1.000
_cell.length_c   1.000
_cell.angle_alpha   90.00
_cell.angle_beta   90.00
_cell.angle_gamma   90.00
#
_symmetry.space_group_name_H-M   'P 1'
#
loop_
_entity.id
_entity.type
_entity.pdbx_description
1 polymer ?
#
loop_
_entity_poly.entity_id
_entity_poly.type
_entity_poly.pdbx_seq_one_letter_code
_entity_poly.pdbx_strand_id
1 'polypeptide(L)'
;MDIYNIPNLPNVSEPRTFSQSSSHGLASVILYIALMLAVVGIVYWCIQDYRFFLSLGRGGPQYNVVGWFKVHIITRPFTLAQHNLTWTGDYPDDGARKEIMALPVRQGPRPMIRGIAPQRQFNQRPEPGMNLRVLDIFSSFVKANPQLLQERLSHAEKHNLALFVHPSLMSKSDSLPEIAPIFKGEIGHVHGESSLHLYFSPADAKIVIEKGWAERHRCARTQPWWLGGIKTMFGIGDTFLIVYAPRTEAELEVLKSLIRASAMWMTGEQQIIKP
;
A
#
# COMPACT_ATOMS: atom_id res chain seq x y z
N MET A 1 -62.89 53.77 55.55
CA MET A 1 -61.62 53.48 54.85
C MET A 1 -60.91 52.45 55.70
N ASP A 2 -60.91 51.20 55.24
CA ASP A 2 -60.14 50.12 55.87
C ASP A 2 -59.06 49.68 54.87
N ILE A 3 -57.83 49.69 55.36
CA ILE A 3 -56.58 49.78 54.58
C ILE A 3 -55.93 48.39 54.43
N TYR A 4 -56.70 47.32 54.58
CA TYR A 4 -56.18 45.94 54.74
C TYR A 4 -56.79 44.94 53.76
N ASN A 5 -56.83 45.28 52.46
CA ASN A 5 -57.15 44.30 51.43
C ASN A 5 -55.96 44.17 50.47
N ILE A 6 -55.00 43.31 50.83
CA ILE A 6 -53.90 42.90 49.95
C ILE A 6 -54.20 41.47 49.48
N PRO A 7 -54.61 41.24 48.23
CA PRO A 7 -54.73 39.90 47.70
C PRO A 7 -53.35 39.37 47.29
N ASN A 8 -53.12 38.08 47.57
CA ASN A 8 -51.99 37.24 47.14
C ASN A 8 -50.64 37.45 47.84
N LEU A 9 -50.52 36.95 49.07
CA LEU A 9 -49.25 36.41 49.56
C LEU A 9 -49.21 34.90 49.27
N PRO A 10 -48.17 34.38 48.59
CA PRO A 10 -48.05 32.95 48.36
C PRO A 10 -47.92 32.21 49.69
N ASN A 11 -48.72 31.16 49.85
CA ASN A 11 -48.78 30.33 51.04
C ASN A 11 -47.44 29.59 51.25
N VAL A 12 -46.73 29.87 52.34
CA VAL A 12 -45.38 29.34 52.64
C VAL A 12 -45.42 27.88 53.16
N SER A 13 -46.61 27.29 53.29
CA SER A 13 -46.82 25.96 53.88
C SER A 13 -46.94 24.81 52.87
N GLU A 14 -46.86 25.06 51.56
CA GLU A 14 -46.79 23.96 50.58
C GLU A 14 -45.36 23.41 50.47
N PRO A 15 -45.14 22.09 50.62
CA PRO A 15 -43.83 21.50 50.37
C PRO A 15 -43.50 21.67 48.89
N ARG A 16 -42.40 22.38 48.58
CA ARG A 16 -41.86 22.40 47.21
C ARG A 16 -41.65 20.96 46.78
N THR A 17 -42.39 20.51 45.78
CA THR A 17 -42.13 19.25 45.09
C THR A 17 -40.79 19.38 44.37
N PHE A 18 -39.71 18.95 45.03
CA PHE A 18 -38.42 18.66 44.40
C PHE A 18 -38.56 17.40 43.54
N SER A 19 -39.41 17.44 42.52
CA SER A 19 -39.63 16.30 41.62
C SER A 19 -39.46 16.75 40.18
N GLN A 20 -38.33 17.37 39.87
CA GLN A 20 -37.76 17.48 38.53
C GLN A 20 -36.31 18.01 38.55
N SER A 21 -35.49 17.63 39.54
CA SER A 21 -34.06 17.98 39.51
C SER A 21 -33.23 16.85 38.89
N SER A 22 -32.46 17.24 37.86
CA SER A 22 -31.08 16.81 37.56
C SER A 22 -30.76 15.49 36.84
N SER A 23 -31.71 14.74 36.27
CA SER A 23 -31.33 13.62 35.38
C SER A 23 -30.76 14.11 34.04
N HIS A 24 -31.34 15.18 33.47
CA HIS A 24 -30.86 15.80 32.22
C HIS A 24 -29.46 16.43 32.37
N GLY A 25 -29.13 17.02 33.52
CA GLY A 25 -27.82 17.62 33.78
C GLY A 25 -26.70 16.58 33.84
N LEU A 26 -26.91 15.47 34.57
CA LEU A 26 -25.93 14.38 34.66
C LEU A 26 -25.72 13.71 33.29
N ALA A 27 -26.81 13.42 32.56
CA ALA A 27 -26.73 12.81 31.23
C ALA A 27 -25.99 13.70 30.23
N SER A 28 -26.24 15.01 30.23
CA SER A 28 -25.51 15.97 29.40
C SER A 28 -24.02 16.04 29.77
N VAL A 29 -23.68 16.07 31.06
CA VAL A 29 -22.27 16.06 31.51
C VAL A 29 -21.55 14.79 31.06
N ILE A 30 -22.18 13.62 31.21
CA ILE A 30 -21.63 12.34 30.73
C ILE A 30 -21.42 12.38 29.22
N LEU A 31 -22.39 12.90 28.45
CA LEU A 31 -22.28 13.02 27.00
C LEU A 31 -21.12 13.95 26.59
N TYR A 32 -20.96 15.10 27.25
CA TYR A 32 -19.85 16.03 26.97
C TYR A 32 -18.50 15.41 27.29
N ILE A 33 -18.37 14.70 28.41
CA ILE A 33 -17.13 13.98 28.76
C ILE A 33 -16.84 12.89 27.73
N ALA A 34 -17.84 12.10 27.34
CA ALA A 34 -17.68 11.07 26.33
C ALA A 34 -17.25 11.65 24.97
N LEU A 35 -17.86 12.75 24.53
CA LEU A 35 -17.49 13.45 23.30
C LEU A 35 -16.06 14.01 23.38
N MET A 36 -15.68 14.62 24.50
CA MET A 36 -14.32 15.12 24.71
C MET A 36 -13.29 13.98 24.66
N LEU A 37 -13.54 12.87 25.36
CA LEU A 37 -12.66 11.71 25.33
C LEU A 37 -12.57 11.10 23.92
N ALA A 38 -13.68 11.06 23.18
CA ALA A 38 -13.70 10.61 21.79
C ALA A 38 -12.88 11.54 20.89
N VAL A 39 -13.02 12.86 21.02
CA VAL A 39 -12.23 13.84 20.26
C VAL A 39 -10.75 13.72 20.59
N VAL A 40 -10.38 13.65 21.87
CA VAL A 40 -8.99 13.46 22.32
C VAL A 40 -8.43 12.14 21.77
N GLY A 41 -9.20 11.06 21.82
CA GLY A 41 -8.83 9.76 21.27
C GLY A 41 -8.60 9.80 19.76
N ILE A 42 -9.49 10.45 19.00
CA ILE A 42 -9.35 10.63 17.55
C ILE A 42 -8.12 11.47 17.21
N VAL A 43 -7.91 12.59 17.93
CA VAL A 43 -6.74 13.46 17.72
C VAL A 43 -5.46 12.69 18.02
N TYR A 44 -5.40 11.95 19.13
CA TYR A 44 -4.25 11.12 19.47
C TYR A 44 -3.99 10.07 18.39
N TRP A 45 -5.02 9.37 17.94
CA TRP A 45 -4.91 8.38 16.86
C TRP A 45 -4.38 9.01 15.56
N CYS A 46 -4.93 10.16 15.14
CA CYS A 46 -4.45 10.90 13.96
C CYS A 46 -2.98 11.30 14.09
N ILE A 47 -2.55 11.74 15.27
CA ILE A 47 -1.14 12.09 15.53
C ILE A 47 -0.25 10.84 15.39
N GLN A 48 -0.63 9.71 15.98
CA GLN A 48 0.16 8.48 15.90
C GLN A 48 0.20 7.93 14.47
N ASP A 49 -0.93 7.93 13.77
CA ASP A 49 -1.04 7.48 12.38
C ASP A 49 -0.25 8.39 11.42
N TYR A 50 -0.26 9.71 11.66
CA TYR A 50 0.59 10.66 10.93
C TYR A 50 2.08 10.45 11.20
N ARG A 51 2.48 10.24 12.47
CA ARG A 51 3.87 9.92 12.84
C ARG A 51 4.31 8.60 12.20
N PHE A 52 3.43 7.61 12.17
CA PHE A 52 3.67 6.36 11.47
C PHE A 52 3.86 6.59 9.96
N PHE A 53 3.00 7.39 9.31
CA PHE A 53 3.16 7.76 7.90
C PHE A 53 4.51 8.42 7.63
N LEU A 54 4.95 9.36 8.47
CA LEU A 54 6.27 9.97 8.34
C LEU A 54 7.40 8.94 8.56
N SER A 55 7.23 8.00 9.49
CA SER A 55 8.26 6.98 9.76
C SER A 55 8.52 6.03 8.59
N LEU A 56 7.59 5.93 7.63
CA LEU A 56 7.78 5.18 6.38
C LEU A 56 8.76 5.86 5.41
N GLY A 57 9.14 7.10 5.69
CA GLY A 57 10.00 7.90 4.84
C GLY A 57 9.26 8.50 3.64
N ARG A 58 10.03 9.06 2.70
CA ARG A 58 9.47 9.63 1.47
C ARG A 58 9.02 8.52 0.53
N GLY A 59 8.00 8.82 -0.28
CA GLY A 59 7.65 8.02 -1.44
C GLY A 59 6.79 8.81 -2.43
N GLY A 60 5.89 8.13 -3.14
CA GLY A 60 5.05 8.77 -4.16
C GLY A 60 4.17 9.93 -3.67
N PRO A 61 3.41 9.75 -2.57
CA PRO A 61 2.62 10.80 -1.95
C PRO A 61 3.47 11.89 -1.29
N GLN A 62 2.84 13.03 -1.03
CA GLN A 62 3.50 14.18 -0.40
C GLN A 62 3.91 13.84 1.04
N TYR A 63 5.16 14.10 1.41
CA TYR A 63 5.68 13.81 2.76
C TYR A 63 5.26 14.89 3.77
N ASN A 64 3.95 15.00 4.00
CA ASN A 64 3.31 15.96 4.90
C ASN A 64 1.86 15.52 5.20
N VAL A 65 1.12 16.34 5.96
CA VAL A 65 -0.28 16.08 6.34
C VAL A 65 -1.21 15.85 5.15
N VAL A 66 -0.96 16.50 4.00
CA VAL A 66 -1.79 16.34 2.80
C VAL A 66 -1.63 14.95 2.20
N GLY A 67 -0.40 14.44 2.11
CA GLY A 67 -0.17 13.07 1.65
C GLY A 67 -0.69 12.03 2.64
N TRP A 68 -0.51 12.25 3.94
CA TRP A 68 -1.10 11.40 4.97
C TRP A 68 -2.62 11.29 4.81
N PHE A 69 -3.31 12.42 4.72
CA PHE A 69 -4.76 12.47 4.56
C PHE A 69 -5.23 11.71 3.31
N LYS A 70 -4.58 11.96 2.16
CA LYS A 70 -4.88 11.23 0.92
C LYS A 70 -4.72 9.71 1.10
N VAL A 71 -3.62 9.27 1.68
CA VAL A 71 -3.34 7.83 1.80
C VAL A 71 -4.25 7.15 2.84
N HIS A 72 -4.40 7.75 4.02
CA HIS A 72 -5.03 7.11 5.16
C HIS A 72 -6.54 7.32 5.23
N ILE A 73 -7.04 8.46 4.74
CA ILE A 73 -8.47 8.78 4.76
C ILE A 73 -9.12 8.48 3.40
N ILE A 74 -8.48 8.87 2.30
CA ILE A 74 -9.06 8.69 0.96
C ILE A 74 -8.74 7.31 0.40
N THR A 75 -7.47 6.87 0.37
CA THR A 75 -7.07 5.63 -0.32
C THR A 75 -7.36 4.38 0.52
N ARG A 76 -7.07 4.38 1.82
CA ARG A 76 -7.17 3.20 2.70
C ARG A 76 -8.51 2.45 2.64
N PRO A 77 -9.69 3.09 2.60
CA PRO A 77 -10.97 2.37 2.48
C PRO A 77 -11.09 1.51 1.22
N PHE A 78 -10.32 1.83 0.17
CA PHE A 78 -10.34 1.12 -1.11
C PHE A 78 -9.21 0.10 -1.26
N THR A 79 -8.36 -0.06 -0.25
CA THR A 79 -7.22 -0.99 -0.28
C THR A 79 -7.59 -2.40 0.19
N LEU A 80 -6.80 -3.39 -0.22
CA LEU A 80 -6.86 -4.75 0.30
C LEU A 80 -6.64 -4.77 1.82
N ALA A 81 -7.41 -5.63 2.49
CA ALA A 81 -7.16 -6.01 3.87
C ALA A 81 -5.84 -6.81 3.97
N GLN A 82 -5.18 -6.75 5.12
CA GLN A 82 -3.86 -7.35 5.29
C GLN A 82 -3.84 -8.86 5.05
N HIS A 83 -4.90 -9.58 5.42
CA HIS A 83 -4.99 -11.03 5.17
C HIS A 83 -5.18 -11.40 3.69
N ASN A 84 -5.61 -10.45 2.84
CA ASN A 84 -5.80 -10.66 1.41
C ASN A 84 -4.55 -10.38 0.58
N LEU A 85 -3.46 -9.89 1.19
CA LEU A 85 -2.23 -9.56 0.46
C LEU A 85 -1.49 -10.80 -0.04
N THR A 86 -1.74 -11.96 0.57
CA THR A 86 -1.13 -13.25 0.20
C THR A 86 -2.14 -14.23 -0.40
N TRP A 87 -3.40 -13.83 -0.54
CA TRP A 87 -4.42 -14.67 -1.18
C TRP A 87 -4.27 -14.62 -2.70
N THR A 88 -4.33 -15.79 -3.35
CA THR A 88 -4.05 -15.98 -4.78
C THR A 88 -5.18 -16.69 -5.53
N GLY A 89 -6.32 -16.94 -4.89
CA GLY A 89 -7.42 -17.74 -5.46
C GLY A 89 -8.14 -17.09 -6.66
N ASP A 90 -7.84 -15.82 -6.93
CA ASP A 90 -8.31 -15.03 -8.07
C ASP A 90 -7.28 -14.94 -9.22
N TYR A 91 -6.09 -15.50 -9.06
CA TYR A 91 -5.11 -15.64 -10.14
C TYR A 91 -5.24 -17.00 -10.84
N PRO A 92 -4.97 -17.07 -12.16
CA PRO A 92 -5.06 -18.31 -12.94
C PRO A 92 -4.12 -19.39 -12.41
N ASP A 93 -4.53 -20.65 -12.51
CA ASP A 93 -3.75 -21.82 -12.12
C ASP A 93 -2.65 -22.19 -13.13
N ASP A 94 -2.80 -21.76 -14.38
CA ASP A 94 -1.96 -22.09 -15.52
C ASP A 94 -1.32 -20.85 -16.17
N GLY A 95 -0.31 -21.08 -17.02
CA GLY A 95 0.39 -20.02 -17.75
C GLY A 95 1.60 -19.42 -17.02
N ALA A 96 1.94 -19.91 -15.82
CA ALA A 96 3.15 -19.50 -15.12
C ALA A 96 4.41 -20.00 -15.85
N ARG A 97 5.44 -19.16 -15.89
CA ARG A 97 6.70 -19.47 -16.57
C ARG A 97 7.42 -20.61 -15.87
N LYS A 98 8.07 -21.49 -16.66
CA LYS A 98 8.82 -22.65 -16.13
C LYS A 98 9.87 -22.26 -15.09
N GLU A 99 10.58 -21.15 -15.31
CA GLU A 99 11.57 -20.62 -14.36
C GLU A 99 10.93 -20.20 -13.03
N ILE A 100 9.74 -19.57 -13.07
CA ILE A 100 8.98 -19.18 -11.88
C ILE A 100 8.43 -20.41 -11.15
N MET A 101 7.92 -21.39 -11.90
CA MET A 101 7.51 -22.70 -11.39
C MET A 101 8.68 -23.48 -10.76
N ALA A 102 9.92 -23.25 -11.17
CA ALA A 102 11.11 -23.90 -10.63
C ALA A 102 11.72 -23.20 -9.41
N LEU A 103 11.27 -21.99 -9.04
CA LEU A 103 11.80 -21.28 -7.87
C LEU A 103 11.69 -22.11 -6.57
N PRO A 104 12.67 -22.04 -5.66
CA PRO A 104 12.52 -22.66 -4.35
C PRO A 104 11.47 -21.93 -3.51
N VAL A 105 10.93 -22.61 -2.50
CA VAL A 105 10.15 -21.93 -1.44
C VAL A 105 11.11 -21.08 -0.61
N ARG A 106 10.76 -19.82 -0.36
CA ARG A 106 11.57 -18.90 0.45
C ARG A 106 11.63 -19.41 1.89
N GLN A 107 12.83 -19.46 2.46
CA GLN A 107 13.04 -20.01 3.79
C GLN A 107 12.60 -19.07 4.91
N GLY A 108 11.96 -19.62 5.94
CA GLY A 108 11.53 -18.87 7.12
C GLY A 108 10.26 -18.02 6.90
N PRO A 109 9.87 -17.22 7.90
CA PRO A 109 8.62 -16.46 7.85
C PRO A 109 8.68 -15.32 6.83
N ARG A 110 7.50 -14.85 6.40
CA ARG A 110 7.37 -13.61 5.63
C ARG A 110 7.85 -12.42 6.47
N PRO A 111 8.48 -11.41 5.84
CA PRO A 111 8.84 -10.20 6.54
C PRO A 111 7.60 -9.37 6.90
N MET A 112 7.78 -8.45 7.84
CA MET A 112 6.76 -7.49 8.22
C MET A 112 6.74 -6.33 7.23
N ILE A 113 5.68 -6.27 6.42
CA ILE A 113 5.40 -5.14 5.54
C ILE A 113 4.36 -4.24 6.17
N ARG A 114 4.56 -2.92 6.09
CA ARG A 114 3.57 -1.93 6.54
C ARG A 114 3.46 -0.77 5.55
N GLY A 115 2.39 0.01 5.70
CA GLY A 115 2.09 1.16 4.85
C GLY A 115 1.17 0.82 3.68
N ILE A 116 0.84 1.85 2.91
CA ILE A 116 0.06 1.76 1.66
C ILE A 116 0.89 2.41 0.57
N ALA A 117 1.16 3.70 0.73
CA ALA A 117 2.07 4.47 -0.10
C ALA A 117 2.63 5.58 0.79
N PRO A 118 3.90 5.51 1.22
CA PRO A 118 4.86 4.45 0.93
C PRO A 118 4.49 3.11 1.58
N GLN A 119 4.91 1.99 0.96
CA GLN A 119 4.89 0.65 1.54
C GLN A 119 6.34 0.23 1.80
N ARG A 120 6.63 -0.34 2.98
CA ARG A 120 8.01 -0.63 3.41
C ARG A 120 8.15 -1.96 4.12
N GLN A 121 9.32 -2.57 4.00
CA GLN A 121 9.73 -3.75 4.75
C GLN A 121 10.46 -3.37 6.06
N PHE A 122 9.96 -3.87 7.20
CA PHE A 122 10.42 -3.46 8.54
C PHE A 122 11.45 -4.39 9.18
N ASN A 123 11.52 -5.65 8.74
CA ASN A 123 12.47 -6.64 9.27
C ASN A 123 13.10 -7.45 8.13
N GLN A 124 13.99 -8.40 8.47
CA GLN A 124 14.73 -9.20 7.49
C GLN A 124 15.49 -8.35 6.47
N ARG A 125 16.02 -7.21 6.91
CA ARG A 125 16.81 -6.32 6.06
C ARG A 125 18.16 -6.98 5.79
N PRO A 126 18.66 -6.91 4.55
CA PRO A 126 19.96 -7.45 4.22
C PRO A 126 21.09 -6.60 4.77
N GLU A 127 22.30 -7.13 4.65
CA GLU A 127 23.53 -6.41 4.96
C GLU A 127 23.65 -5.09 4.17
N PRO A 128 24.34 -4.09 4.73
CA PRO A 128 24.66 -2.85 4.02
C PRO A 128 25.27 -3.14 2.65
N GLY A 129 24.83 -2.39 1.64
CA GLY A 129 25.30 -2.54 0.26
C GLY A 129 24.41 -3.40 -0.65
N MET A 130 23.43 -4.15 -0.12
CA MET A 130 22.52 -4.94 -0.97
C MET A 130 21.78 -4.09 -2.01
N ASN A 131 21.37 -2.85 -1.67
CA ASN A 131 20.78 -1.93 -2.66
C ASN A 131 21.68 -1.71 -3.86
N LEU A 132 22.99 -1.48 -3.65
CA LEU A 132 23.93 -1.25 -4.75
C LEU A 132 23.99 -2.47 -5.68
N ARG A 133 23.88 -3.67 -5.12
CA ARG A 133 23.88 -4.92 -5.87
C ARG A 133 22.59 -5.12 -6.65
N VAL A 134 21.45 -4.77 -6.08
CA VAL A 134 20.16 -4.76 -6.78
C VAL A 134 20.16 -3.74 -7.92
N LEU A 135 20.74 -2.56 -7.70
CA LEU A 135 20.89 -1.54 -8.74
C LEU A 135 21.86 -2.00 -9.85
N ASP A 136 22.96 -2.66 -9.50
CA ASP A 136 23.88 -3.26 -10.48
C ASP A 136 23.19 -4.33 -11.34
N ILE A 137 22.27 -5.11 -10.75
CA ILE A 137 21.43 -6.05 -11.50
C ILE A 137 20.53 -5.30 -12.49
N PHE A 138 19.88 -4.21 -12.09
CA PHE A 138 19.05 -3.39 -13.01
C PHE A 138 19.89 -2.86 -14.18
N SER A 139 21.03 -2.25 -13.88
CA SER A 139 21.97 -1.73 -14.88
C SER A 139 22.47 -2.85 -15.81
N SER A 140 22.72 -4.04 -15.28
CA SER A 140 23.12 -5.21 -16.07
C SER A 140 22.02 -5.70 -17.00
N PHE A 141 20.76 -5.72 -16.55
CA PHE A 141 19.61 -6.05 -17.39
C PHE A 141 19.45 -5.05 -18.54
N VAL A 142 19.60 -3.74 -18.27
CA VAL A 142 19.54 -2.70 -19.31
C VAL A 142 20.69 -2.88 -20.30
N LYS A 143 21.91 -3.10 -19.82
CA LYS A 143 23.09 -3.31 -20.68
C LYS A 143 22.93 -4.54 -21.58
N ALA A 144 22.35 -5.62 -21.06
CA ALA A 144 22.10 -6.84 -21.82
C ALA A 144 20.91 -6.71 -22.80
N ASN A 145 19.96 -5.80 -22.55
CA ASN A 145 18.74 -5.65 -23.33
C ASN A 145 18.45 -4.18 -23.70
N PRO A 146 19.38 -3.47 -24.35
CA PRO A 146 19.33 -2.01 -24.49
C PRO A 146 18.18 -1.49 -25.37
N GLN A 147 17.59 -2.35 -26.20
CA GLN A 147 16.46 -2.00 -27.07
C GLN A 147 15.10 -2.25 -26.39
N LEU A 148 15.07 -2.96 -25.26
CA LEU A 148 13.86 -3.41 -24.59
C LEU A 148 13.69 -2.76 -23.22
N LEU A 149 14.80 -2.44 -22.55
CA LEU A 149 14.81 -1.92 -21.19
C LEU A 149 15.53 -0.59 -21.11
N GLN A 150 15.15 0.22 -20.12
CA GLN A 150 15.85 1.44 -19.72
C GLN A 150 15.80 1.61 -18.21
N GLU A 151 16.75 2.37 -17.66
CA GLU A 151 16.75 2.76 -16.24
C GLU A 151 16.43 4.26 -16.13
N ARG A 152 15.57 4.63 -15.18
CA ARG A 152 15.29 6.03 -14.83
C ARG A 152 14.69 6.13 -13.43
N LEU A 153 14.46 7.35 -12.94
CA LEU A 153 13.72 7.54 -11.70
C LEU A 153 12.29 7.00 -11.83
N SER A 154 11.86 6.32 -10.76
CA SER A 154 10.52 5.74 -10.62
C SER A 154 9.45 6.81 -10.80
N HIS A 155 8.44 6.50 -11.61
CA HIS A 155 7.23 7.29 -11.72
C HIS A 155 6.43 7.25 -10.40
N ALA A 156 6.39 6.08 -9.76
CA ALA A 156 5.65 5.86 -8.53
C ALA A 156 6.32 6.50 -7.30
N GLU A 157 7.61 6.25 -7.09
CA GLU A 157 8.35 6.73 -5.90
C GLU A 157 9.04 8.09 -6.11
N LYS A 158 9.24 8.53 -7.35
CA LYS A 158 9.87 9.80 -7.78
C LYS A 158 11.35 10.00 -7.42
N HIS A 159 11.89 9.18 -6.52
CA HIS A 159 13.25 9.36 -5.98
C HIS A 159 14.11 8.10 -6.09
N ASN A 160 13.50 6.92 -6.21
CA ASN A 160 14.22 5.65 -6.37
C ASN A 160 14.44 5.34 -7.84
N LEU A 161 15.54 4.63 -8.15
CA LEU A 161 15.75 4.09 -9.49
C LEU A 161 14.78 2.94 -9.77
N ALA A 162 14.36 2.87 -11.03
CA ALA A 162 13.46 1.85 -11.53
C ALA A 162 13.91 1.36 -12.89
N LEU A 163 13.52 0.12 -13.17
CA LEU A 163 13.58 -0.50 -14.47
C LEU A 163 12.29 -0.19 -15.24
N PHE A 164 12.43 0.13 -16.52
CA PHE A 164 11.34 0.50 -17.40
C PHE A 164 11.43 -0.21 -18.74
N VAL A 165 10.28 -0.36 -19.37
CA VAL A 165 10.18 -0.67 -20.80
C VAL A 165 10.79 0.47 -21.60
N HIS A 166 11.57 0.12 -22.63
CA HIS A 166 12.24 1.10 -23.49
C HIS A 166 11.22 1.93 -24.31
N PRO A 167 11.46 3.23 -24.56
CA PRO A 167 10.48 4.11 -25.20
C PRO A 167 10.08 3.67 -26.62
N SER A 168 11.00 3.04 -27.36
CA SER A 168 10.71 2.52 -28.72
C SER A 168 9.69 1.38 -28.73
N LEU A 169 9.57 0.64 -27.62
CA LEU A 169 8.57 -0.41 -27.46
C LEU A 169 7.27 0.17 -26.90
N MET A 170 7.37 1.14 -25.98
CA MET A 170 6.21 1.87 -25.45
C MET A 170 5.39 2.61 -26.52
N SER A 171 6.01 3.05 -27.61
CA SER A 171 5.29 3.67 -28.74
C SER A 171 4.44 2.69 -29.54
N LYS A 172 4.63 1.38 -29.35
CA LYS A 172 3.87 0.28 -29.96
C LYS A 172 2.98 -0.40 -28.91
N SER A 173 2.20 0.39 -28.18
CA SER A 173 1.48 -0.05 -26.98
C SER A 173 0.49 -1.19 -27.18
N ASP A 174 0.01 -1.43 -28.41
CA ASP A 174 -1.00 -2.45 -28.69
C ASP A 174 -0.49 -3.89 -28.48
N SER A 175 0.82 -4.10 -28.51
CA SER A 175 1.45 -5.40 -28.24
C SER A 175 1.86 -5.59 -26.77
N LEU A 176 1.64 -4.60 -25.91
CA LEU A 176 2.04 -4.63 -24.51
C LEU A 176 0.86 -5.02 -23.60
N PRO A 177 1.11 -5.58 -22.41
CA PRO A 177 0.06 -5.75 -21.42
C PRO A 177 -0.59 -4.41 -21.08
N GLU A 178 -1.91 -4.41 -20.81
CA GLU A 178 -2.70 -3.21 -20.49
C GLU A 178 -2.08 -2.33 -19.40
N ILE A 179 -1.42 -2.95 -18.41
CA ILE A 179 -0.81 -2.23 -17.30
C ILE A 179 0.45 -1.44 -17.69
N ALA A 180 1.14 -1.80 -18.78
CA ALA A 180 2.34 -1.12 -19.21
C ALA A 180 2.10 0.36 -19.55
N PRO A 181 1.15 0.74 -20.44
CA PRO A 181 0.84 2.15 -20.67
C PRO A 181 0.23 2.83 -19.42
N ILE A 182 -0.62 2.15 -18.66
CA ILE A 182 -1.26 2.69 -17.45
C ILE A 182 -0.20 3.12 -16.42
N PHE A 183 0.84 2.30 -16.23
CA PHE A 183 1.92 2.56 -15.29
C PHE A 183 3.18 3.15 -15.95
N LYS A 184 3.03 3.74 -17.15
CA LYS A 184 4.07 4.47 -17.88
C LYS A 184 5.34 3.65 -18.13
N GLY A 185 5.17 2.35 -18.33
CA GLY A 185 6.21 1.37 -18.63
C GLY A 185 7.08 1.01 -17.44
N GLU A 186 6.75 1.42 -16.20
CA GLU A 186 7.55 1.04 -15.03
C GLU A 186 7.39 -0.45 -14.75
N ILE A 187 8.49 -1.17 -14.85
CA ILE A 187 8.55 -2.60 -14.54
C ILE A 187 8.62 -2.77 -13.03
N GLY A 188 9.46 -1.95 -12.39
CA GLY A 188 9.57 -1.91 -10.96
C GLY A 188 10.72 -1.06 -10.43
N HIS A 189 10.67 -0.76 -9.14
CA HIS A 189 11.65 0.07 -8.43
C HIS A 189 12.13 -0.59 -7.15
N VAL A 190 13.32 -0.20 -6.72
CA VAL A 190 13.92 -0.62 -5.45
C VAL A 190 13.58 0.36 -4.32
N HIS A 191 13.45 -0.14 -3.09
CA HIS A 191 13.31 0.67 -1.88
C HIS A 191 14.63 0.79 -1.11
N GLY A 192 14.71 1.72 -0.15
CA GLY A 192 15.93 1.93 0.64
C GLY A 192 16.32 0.71 1.49
N GLU A 193 15.40 -0.20 1.76
CA GLU A 193 15.59 -1.46 2.48
C GLU A 193 15.77 -2.69 1.58
N SER A 194 16.00 -2.49 0.27
CA SER A 194 16.23 -3.51 -0.75
C SER A 194 15.04 -4.41 -1.11
N SER A 195 13.83 -4.15 -0.58
CA SER A 195 12.61 -4.67 -1.18
C SER A 195 12.32 -3.97 -2.50
N LEU A 196 11.51 -4.59 -3.34
CA LEU A 196 11.18 -4.06 -4.65
C LEU A 196 9.69 -4.10 -4.89
N HIS A 197 9.20 -3.14 -5.65
CA HIS A 197 7.93 -3.31 -6.33
C HIS A 197 8.16 -3.78 -7.76
N LEU A 198 7.48 -4.86 -8.17
CA LEU A 198 7.56 -5.44 -9.52
C LEU A 198 6.16 -5.83 -10.03
N TYR A 199 5.96 -5.76 -11.34
CA TYR A 199 4.78 -6.33 -12.02
C TYR A 199 5.04 -7.73 -12.56
N PHE A 200 4.06 -8.62 -12.47
CA PHE A 200 4.15 -9.98 -13.01
C PHE A 200 2.94 -10.31 -13.89
N SER A 201 3.04 -11.38 -14.68
CA SER A 201 1.82 -11.99 -15.23
C SER A 201 0.97 -12.52 -14.07
N PRO A 202 -0.36 -12.60 -14.19
CA PRO A 202 -1.21 -13.11 -13.11
C PRO A 202 -0.81 -14.51 -12.63
N ALA A 203 -0.43 -15.39 -13.55
CA ALA A 203 0.03 -16.74 -13.24
C ALA A 203 1.39 -16.75 -12.51
N ASP A 204 2.34 -15.90 -12.92
CA ASP A 204 3.62 -15.79 -12.20
C ASP A 204 3.40 -15.17 -10.81
N ALA A 205 2.54 -14.15 -10.69
CA ALA A 205 2.22 -13.50 -9.43
C ALA A 205 1.71 -14.50 -8.38
N LYS A 206 0.85 -15.44 -8.79
CA LYS A 206 0.38 -16.55 -7.95
C LYS A 206 1.53 -17.34 -7.35
N ILE A 207 2.41 -17.85 -8.20
CA ILE A 207 3.51 -18.71 -7.80
C ILE A 207 4.53 -17.97 -6.93
N VAL A 208 4.83 -16.71 -7.28
CA VAL A 208 5.76 -15.86 -6.50
C VAL A 208 5.21 -15.62 -5.09
N ILE A 209 3.91 -15.36 -4.95
CA ILE A 209 3.27 -15.22 -3.65
C ILE A 209 3.27 -16.56 -2.91
N GLU A 210 2.81 -17.65 -3.52
CA GLU A 210 2.69 -18.97 -2.86
C GLU A 210 4.03 -19.51 -2.37
N LYS A 211 5.12 -19.24 -3.11
CA LYS A 211 6.48 -19.60 -2.70
C LYS A 211 7.09 -18.67 -1.65
N GLY A 212 6.36 -17.66 -1.21
CA GLY A 212 6.76 -16.78 -0.11
C GLY A 212 7.75 -15.68 -0.51
N TRP A 213 7.88 -15.36 -1.80
CA TRP A 213 8.81 -14.32 -2.27
C TRP A 213 8.23 -12.91 -2.29
N ALA A 214 6.90 -12.80 -2.30
CA ALA A 214 6.22 -11.52 -2.37
C ALA A 214 4.83 -11.55 -1.72
N GLU A 215 4.26 -10.38 -1.55
CA GLU A 215 2.84 -10.15 -1.29
C GLU A 215 2.32 -9.00 -2.16
N ARG A 216 1.00 -8.87 -2.30
CA ARG A 216 0.39 -7.80 -3.09
C ARG A 216 0.65 -6.44 -2.46
N HIS A 217 0.82 -5.43 -3.31
CA HIS A 217 0.64 -4.06 -2.88
C HIS A 217 -0.81 -3.84 -2.43
N ARG A 218 -1.04 -3.03 -1.39
CA ARG A 218 -2.40 -2.87 -0.83
C ARG A 218 -3.41 -2.29 -1.82
N CYS A 219 -2.95 -1.56 -2.83
CA CYS A 219 -3.79 -1.04 -3.92
C CYS A 219 -3.95 -2.00 -5.12
N ALA A 220 -3.24 -3.14 -5.15
CA ALA A 220 -3.27 -4.08 -6.27
C ALA A 220 -4.50 -5.00 -6.17
N ARG A 221 -5.64 -4.54 -6.70
CA ARG A 221 -6.94 -5.23 -6.57
C ARG A 221 -7.36 -5.90 -7.87
N THR A 222 -7.86 -7.13 -7.74
CA THR A 222 -8.43 -7.91 -8.85
C THR A 222 -9.92 -7.64 -9.07
N GLN A 223 -10.68 -7.33 -8.00
CA GLN A 223 -12.13 -7.11 -8.08
C GLN A 223 -12.52 -5.63 -7.89
N PRO A 224 -13.49 -5.14 -8.68
CA PRO A 224 -14.17 -3.87 -8.44
C PRO A 224 -14.66 -3.77 -6.99
N TRP A 225 -14.63 -2.58 -6.39
CA TRP A 225 -15.36 -2.34 -5.15
C TRP A 225 -16.87 -2.40 -5.43
N TRP A 226 -17.67 -2.51 -4.36
CA TRP A 226 -19.13 -2.70 -4.41
C TRP A 226 -19.91 -1.64 -5.23
N LEU A 227 -19.28 -0.55 -5.68
CA LEU A 227 -19.87 0.42 -6.63
C LEU A 227 -19.23 0.38 -8.04
N GLY A 228 -18.68 -0.75 -8.49
CA GLY A 228 -18.26 -0.94 -9.89
C GLY A 228 -16.94 -0.26 -10.27
N GLY A 229 -15.95 -0.23 -9.36
CA GLY A 229 -14.68 0.44 -9.65
C GLY A 229 -13.76 -0.22 -10.67
N ILE A 230 -12.95 0.66 -11.25
CA ILE A 230 -11.85 0.35 -12.15
C ILE A 230 -10.77 -0.41 -11.36
N LYS A 231 -10.33 -1.57 -11.87
CA LYS A 231 -9.26 -2.41 -11.28
C LYS A 231 -7.96 -1.63 -11.03
N THR A 232 -7.74 -0.57 -11.81
CA THR A 232 -6.57 0.31 -11.80
C THR A 232 -6.84 1.71 -11.25
N MET A 233 -7.82 1.87 -10.33
CA MET A 233 -8.26 3.18 -9.79
C MET A 233 -7.11 4.14 -9.39
N PHE A 234 -6.01 3.62 -8.83
CA PHE A 234 -4.85 4.41 -8.40
C PHE A 234 -3.68 4.35 -9.38
N GLY A 235 -3.92 3.96 -10.63
CA GLY A 235 -2.89 3.63 -11.62
C GLY A 235 -2.13 2.33 -11.29
N ILE A 236 -2.57 1.56 -10.30
CA ILE A 236 -1.90 0.34 -9.85
C ILE A 236 -2.69 -0.87 -10.32
N GLY A 237 -2.03 -1.77 -11.05
CA GLY A 237 -2.60 -3.03 -11.52
C GLY A 237 -2.66 -4.11 -10.45
N ASP A 238 -3.40 -5.16 -10.74
CA ASP A 238 -3.70 -6.25 -9.82
C ASP A 238 -2.52 -7.21 -9.55
N THR A 239 -1.47 -7.16 -10.37
CA THR A 239 -0.24 -7.94 -10.20
C THR A 239 0.96 -7.10 -9.74
N PHE A 240 0.71 -5.93 -9.14
CA PHE A 240 1.76 -5.12 -8.51
C PHE A 240 2.12 -5.69 -7.14
N LEU A 241 3.29 -6.31 -7.04
CA LEU A 241 3.74 -7.00 -5.83
C LEU A 241 4.84 -6.22 -5.13
N ILE A 242 4.95 -6.38 -3.81
CA ILE A 242 6.19 -6.10 -3.09
C ILE A 242 6.98 -7.41 -2.96
N VAL A 243 8.10 -7.48 -3.67
CA VAL A 243 9.09 -8.56 -3.56
C VAL A 243 9.99 -8.26 -2.37
N TYR A 244 10.16 -9.27 -1.52
CA TYR A 244 10.92 -9.14 -0.29
C TYR A 244 12.41 -8.96 -0.55
N ALA A 245 13.09 -8.21 0.33
CA ALA A 245 14.51 -7.96 0.20
C ALA A 245 15.32 -9.28 0.24
N PRO A 246 16.28 -9.48 -0.69
CA PRO A 246 17.11 -10.68 -0.74
C PRO A 246 18.11 -10.66 0.43
N ARG A 247 18.16 -11.73 1.23
CA ARG A 247 19.00 -11.83 2.43
C ARG A 247 20.36 -12.47 2.17
N THR A 248 20.47 -13.24 1.10
CA THR A 248 21.66 -14.04 0.76
C THR A 248 21.90 -14.04 -0.73
N GLU A 249 23.04 -14.57 -1.18
CA GLU A 249 23.31 -14.74 -2.61
C GLU A 249 22.31 -15.62 -3.34
N ALA A 250 21.88 -16.70 -2.70
CA ALA A 250 20.88 -17.57 -3.29
C ALA A 250 19.55 -16.83 -3.51
N GLU A 251 19.17 -15.94 -2.59
CA GLU A 251 17.98 -15.09 -2.75
C GLU A 251 18.17 -14.01 -3.81
N LEU A 252 19.39 -13.49 -3.96
CA LEU A 252 19.71 -12.53 -4.99
C LEU A 252 19.61 -13.15 -6.39
N GLU A 253 20.02 -14.41 -6.56
CA GLU A 253 19.84 -15.15 -7.81
C GLU A 253 18.37 -15.41 -8.15
N VAL A 254 17.54 -15.70 -7.14
CA VAL A 254 16.08 -15.75 -7.30
C VAL A 254 15.55 -14.39 -7.71
N LEU A 255 15.99 -13.31 -7.08
CA LEU A 255 15.57 -11.96 -7.44
C LEU A 255 15.89 -11.63 -8.90
N LYS A 256 17.05 -12.03 -9.45
CA LYS A 256 17.34 -11.86 -10.88
C LYS A 256 16.31 -12.58 -11.76
N SER A 257 15.88 -13.79 -11.40
CA SER A 257 14.83 -14.51 -12.12
C SER A 257 13.47 -13.82 -12.01
N LEU A 258 13.14 -13.24 -10.85
CA LEU A 258 11.92 -12.44 -10.66
C LEU A 258 11.93 -11.17 -11.52
N ILE A 259 13.05 -10.43 -11.55
CA ILE A 259 13.22 -9.24 -12.39
C ILE A 259 13.10 -9.60 -13.87
N ARG A 260 13.72 -10.71 -14.30
CA ARG A 260 13.60 -11.22 -15.69
C ARG A 260 12.14 -11.49 -16.05
N ALA A 261 11.40 -12.22 -15.21
CA ALA A 261 9.99 -12.52 -15.46
C ALA A 261 9.12 -11.25 -15.47
N SER A 262 9.41 -10.30 -14.59
CA SER A 262 8.75 -9.00 -14.56
C SER A 262 8.98 -8.21 -15.86
N ALA A 263 10.24 -8.15 -16.31
CA ALA A 263 10.60 -7.52 -17.58
C ALA A 263 9.89 -8.18 -18.76
N MET A 264 9.96 -9.51 -18.89
CA MET A 264 9.28 -10.27 -19.94
C MET A 264 7.77 -10.01 -19.97
N TRP A 265 7.13 -9.85 -18.80
CA TRP A 265 5.71 -9.51 -18.76
C TRP A 265 5.49 -8.11 -19.33
N MET A 266 6.13 -7.11 -18.75
CA MET A 266 5.88 -5.71 -19.07
C MET A 266 6.29 -5.30 -20.49
N THR A 267 7.28 -5.98 -21.08
CA THR A 267 7.68 -5.76 -22.48
C THR A 267 6.86 -6.60 -23.46
N GLY A 268 6.07 -7.58 -23.00
CA GLY A 268 5.41 -8.56 -23.86
C GLY A 268 6.38 -9.55 -24.53
N GLU A 269 7.67 -9.49 -24.21
CA GLU A 269 8.70 -10.31 -24.85
C GLU A 269 8.82 -11.69 -24.20
N GLN A 270 9.04 -12.70 -25.05
CA GLN A 270 9.27 -14.08 -24.58
C GLN A 270 10.70 -14.32 -24.10
N GLN A 271 11.64 -13.43 -24.43
CA GLN A 271 13.03 -13.55 -24.04
C GLN A 271 13.59 -12.20 -23.60
N ILE A 272 14.12 -12.17 -22.38
CA ILE A 272 14.95 -11.10 -21.83
C ILE A 272 16.25 -11.75 -21.40
N ILE A 273 17.40 -11.26 -21.86
CA ILE A 273 18.71 -11.80 -21.48
C ILE A 273 18.91 -11.53 -19.99
N LYS A 274 19.13 -12.60 -19.21
CA LYS A 274 19.48 -12.53 -17.78
C LYS A 274 21.01 -12.41 -17.68
N PRO A 275 21.53 -11.32 -17.11
CA PRO A 275 22.95 -11.14 -16.87
C PRO A 275 23.46 -11.98 -15.69
#